data_AF-A0A925LJE6-F1
#
_entry.id   AF-A0A925LJE6-F1
#
_cell.length_a   1.000
_cell.length_b   1.000
_cell.length_c   1.000
_cell.angle_alpha   90.00
_cell.angle_beta   90.00
_cell.angle_gamma   90.00
#
_symmetry.space_group_name_H-M   'P 1'
#
loop_
_entity.id
_entity.type
_entity.pdbx_description
1 polymer ?
#
loop_
_entity_poly.entity_id
_entity_poly.type
_entity_poly.pdbx_seq_one_letter_code
_entity_poly.pdbx_strand_id
1 'polypeptide(L)'
;MLLKDVKVAFAMTGSFCVFDKVFPQIELLVQEGATVYPVVSGPVSSTDSRYGKAADFLDRLRAITGNPVIESMIDAEPVGVVYPVDITIISPCTGNTLSKLCDGATDSAPLMVAKGQFRNNKPVVIGIATNDGLGISAKSLGALLTTKNVYFIPFGQDDYKNKPNSLVSKFELTLPTLVSALQGSQIQPILTRN
;
A
#
# COMPACT_ATOMS: atom_id res chain seq x y z
N MET A 1 11.12 18.72 -4.97
CA MET A 1 9.93 18.25 -4.24
C MET A 1 8.81 18.07 -5.24
N LEU A 2 8.69 16.86 -5.77
CA LEU A 2 7.67 16.44 -6.73
C LEU A 2 6.27 16.34 -6.09
N LEU A 3 6.19 16.20 -4.77
CA LEU A 3 4.96 15.89 -4.03
C LEU A 3 4.57 16.99 -3.04
N LYS A 4 5.05 18.23 -3.26
CA LYS A 4 4.66 19.37 -2.42
C LYS A 4 3.14 19.49 -2.36
N ASP A 5 2.61 19.63 -1.15
CA ASP A 5 1.18 19.75 -0.84
C ASP A 5 0.33 18.50 -1.15
N VAL A 6 0.94 17.38 -1.57
CA VAL A 6 0.24 16.11 -1.78
C VAL A 6 0.05 15.40 -0.45
N LYS A 7 -1.20 15.04 -0.14
CA LYS A 7 -1.54 14.22 1.04
C LYS A 7 -1.62 12.75 0.65
N VAL A 8 -0.83 11.91 1.32
CA VAL A 8 -0.73 10.47 1.02
C VAL A 8 -1.14 9.68 2.25
N ALA A 9 -2.15 8.81 2.14
CA ALA A 9 -2.33 7.76 3.13
C ALA A 9 -1.48 6.55 2.75
N PHE A 10 -0.49 6.20 3.56
CA PHE A 10 0.41 5.09 3.30
C PHE A 10 0.08 3.91 4.21
N ALA A 11 -0.60 2.91 3.67
CA ALA A 11 -1.12 1.77 4.38
C ALA A 11 -0.20 0.53 4.27
N MET A 12 0.22 -0.01 5.41
CA MET A 12 1.05 -1.22 5.49
C MET A 12 0.23 -2.42 5.97
N THR A 13 0.44 -3.59 5.35
CA THR A 13 -0.16 -4.86 5.77
C THR A 13 0.89 -5.93 6.04
N GLY A 14 0.49 -7.08 6.61
CA GLY A 14 1.35 -8.07 7.29
C GLY A 14 2.40 -8.85 6.48
N SER A 15 2.92 -8.31 5.38
CA SER A 15 4.06 -8.86 4.64
C SER A 15 5.38 -8.33 5.23
N PHE A 16 5.68 -8.69 6.48
CA PHE A 16 6.78 -8.12 7.27
C PHE A 16 8.17 -8.29 6.61
N CYS A 17 8.35 -9.33 5.81
CA CYS A 17 9.61 -9.67 5.18
C CYS A 17 10.11 -8.64 4.15
N VAL A 18 9.27 -7.69 3.74
CA VAL A 18 9.62 -6.64 2.77
C VAL A 18 9.60 -5.23 3.39
N PHE A 19 9.44 -5.10 4.71
CA PHE A 19 9.37 -3.80 5.37
C PHE A 19 10.67 -3.00 5.19
N ASP A 20 11.81 -3.67 5.17
CA ASP A 20 13.13 -3.08 4.86
C ASP A 20 13.18 -2.38 3.49
N LYS A 21 12.41 -2.88 2.51
CA LYS A 21 12.27 -2.27 1.17
C LYS A 21 11.22 -1.18 1.10
N VAL A 22 10.20 -1.24 1.98
CA VAL A 22 9.05 -0.32 1.99
C VAL A 22 9.33 0.96 2.78
N PHE A 23 9.97 0.86 3.94
CA PHE A 23 10.28 2.05 4.76
C PHE A 23 11.09 3.13 4.01
N PRO A 24 12.13 2.79 3.21
CA PRO A 24 12.84 3.79 2.41
C PRO A 24 11.93 4.54 1.42
N GLN A 25 10.84 3.91 0.97
CA GLN A 25 9.89 4.56 0.07
C GLN A 25 9.06 5.60 0.84
N ILE A 26 8.66 5.31 2.07
CA ILE A 26 7.95 6.27 2.94
C ILE A 26 8.85 7.49 3.18
N GLU A 27 10.12 7.26 3.52
CA GLU A 27 11.14 8.31 3.69
C GLU A 27 11.28 9.17 2.43
N LEU A 28 11.36 8.54 1.25
CA LEU A 28 11.44 9.22 -0.04
C LEU A 28 10.21 10.09 -0.32
N LEU A 29 8.99 9.61 -0.01
CA LEU A 29 7.77 10.40 -0.21
C LEU A 29 7.78 11.68 0.65
N VAL A 30 8.20 11.57 1.91
CA VAL A 30 8.35 12.73 2.82
C VAL A 30 9.42 13.69 2.31
N GLN A 31 10.57 13.18 1.87
CA GLN A 31 11.66 13.98 1.28
C GLN A 31 11.21 14.75 0.02
N GLU A 32 10.33 14.15 -0.79
CA GLU A 32 9.75 14.79 -1.96
C GLU A 32 8.62 15.79 -1.64
N GLY A 33 8.32 16.01 -0.36
CA GLY A 33 7.42 17.05 0.14
C GLY A 33 5.99 16.61 0.41
N ALA A 34 5.69 15.30 0.37
CA ALA A 34 4.37 14.78 0.68
C ALA A 34 4.07 14.85 2.18
N THR A 35 2.81 15.15 2.54
CA THR A 35 2.32 14.88 3.90
C THR A 35 1.83 13.43 3.96
N VAL A 36 2.57 12.57 4.65
CA VAL A 36 2.27 11.13 4.73
C VAL A 36 1.54 10.80 6.03
N TYR A 37 0.35 10.22 5.91
CA TYR A 37 -0.45 9.67 7.02
C TYR A 37 -0.24 8.16 7.06
N PRO A 38 0.51 7.62 8.05
CA PRO A 38 0.75 6.20 8.14
C PRO A 38 -0.51 5.46 8.62
N VAL A 39 -0.87 4.40 7.90
CA VAL A 39 -2.01 3.52 8.21
C VAL A 39 -1.48 2.10 8.34
N VAL A 40 -1.96 1.33 9.30
CA VAL A 40 -1.50 -0.05 9.50
C VAL A 40 -2.68 -1.00 9.71
N SER A 41 -2.54 -2.23 9.23
CA SER A 41 -3.51 -3.28 9.56
C SER A 41 -3.29 -3.81 10.98
N GLY A 42 -4.31 -4.44 11.56
CA GLY A 42 -4.22 -5.09 12.88
C GLY A 42 -2.97 -5.98 13.05
N PRO A 43 -2.64 -6.86 12.08
CA PRO A 43 -1.40 -7.64 12.17
C PRO A 43 -0.14 -6.79 12.34
N VAL A 44 -0.03 -5.63 11.68
CA VAL A 44 1.14 -4.76 11.75
C VAL A 44 1.21 -4.01 13.10
N SER A 45 0.06 -3.65 13.68
CA SER A 45 0.02 -2.96 14.98
C SER A 45 0.19 -3.87 16.20
N SER A 46 -0.09 -5.18 16.08
CA SER A 46 -0.13 -6.07 17.25
C SER A 46 0.79 -7.28 17.21
N THR A 47 1.42 -7.61 16.06
CA THR A 47 2.20 -8.85 15.92
C THR A 47 3.70 -8.59 16.00
N ASP A 48 4.34 -9.13 17.04
CA ASP A 48 5.79 -9.28 17.05
C ASP A 48 6.20 -10.44 16.14
N SER A 49 7.11 -10.17 15.21
CA SER A 49 7.57 -11.15 14.23
C SER A 49 9.09 -11.33 14.31
N ARG A 50 9.61 -12.33 13.60
CA ARG A 50 11.06 -12.48 13.42
C ARG A 50 11.74 -11.29 12.73
N TYR A 51 10.97 -10.39 12.11
CA TYR A 51 11.46 -9.21 11.41
C TYR A 51 11.48 -7.95 12.28
N GLY A 52 10.93 -8.00 13.49
CA GLY A 52 10.83 -6.85 14.39
C GLY A 52 9.55 -6.86 15.22
N LYS A 53 9.52 -6.00 16.24
CA LYS A 53 8.36 -5.82 17.10
C LYS A 53 7.37 -4.84 16.49
N ALA A 54 6.09 -5.01 16.80
CA ALA A 54 5.06 -4.10 16.33
C ALA A 54 5.34 -2.65 16.78
N ALA A 55 5.72 -2.46 18.06
CA ALA A 55 6.05 -1.16 18.61
C ALA A 55 7.16 -0.44 17.82
N ASP A 56 8.23 -1.16 17.45
CA ASP A 56 9.36 -0.59 16.70
C ASP A 56 8.92 -0.09 15.31
N PHE A 57 8.02 -0.82 14.65
CA PHE A 57 7.47 -0.39 13.35
C PHE A 57 6.61 0.86 13.49
N LEU A 58 5.75 0.92 14.53
CA LEU A 58 4.89 2.07 14.78
C LEU A 58 5.73 3.32 15.11
N ASP A 59 6.75 3.18 15.95
CA ASP A 59 7.64 4.29 16.32
C ASP A 59 8.44 4.78 15.12
N ARG A 60 8.92 3.87 14.26
CA ARG A 60 9.57 4.23 13.01
C ARG A 60 8.64 5.00 12.07
N LEU A 61 7.37 4.58 11.94
CA LEU A 61 6.38 5.30 11.12
C LEU A 61 6.13 6.71 11.67
N ARG A 62 5.96 6.87 12.98
CA ARG A 62 5.80 8.19 13.62
C ARG A 62 7.02 9.08 13.38
N ALA A 63 8.22 8.53 13.52
CA ALA A 63 9.46 9.27 13.35
C ALA A 63 9.67 9.75 11.90
N ILE A 64 9.39 8.90 10.90
CA ILE A 64 9.55 9.24 9.48
C ILE A 64 8.50 10.27 9.04
N THR A 65 7.24 10.05 9.42
CA THR A 65 6.11 10.81 8.86
C THR A 65 5.75 12.06 9.67
N GLY A 66 6.14 12.12 10.95
CA GLY A 66 5.71 13.16 11.88
C GLY A 66 4.22 13.11 12.24
N ASN A 67 3.48 12.06 11.83
CA ASN A 67 2.04 11.92 12.01
C ASN A 67 1.69 10.72 12.91
N PRO A 68 0.55 10.76 13.63
CA PRO A 68 0.06 9.60 14.36
C PRO A 68 -0.28 8.45 13.40
N VAL A 69 -0.05 7.21 13.87
CA VAL A 69 -0.38 6.01 13.11
C VAL A 69 -1.86 5.70 13.25
N ILE A 70 -2.50 5.45 12.11
CA ILE A 70 -3.92 5.09 12.01
C ILE A 70 -4.04 3.57 12.03
N GLU A 71 -4.50 3.05 13.16
CA GLU A 71 -4.56 1.61 13.44
C GLU A 71 -6.00 1.10 13.45
N SER A 72 -6.96 1.97 13.77
CA SER A 72 -8.37 1.62 13.97
C SER A 72 -9.26 2.08 12.81
N MET A 73 -10.43 1.45 12.67
CA MET A 73 -11.45 1.90 11.71
C MET A 73 -12.01 3.28 12.06
N ILE A 74 -12.05 3.62 13.35
CA ILE A 74 -12.56 4.92 13.84
C ILE A 74 -11.67 6.05 13.34
N ASP A 75 -10.36 5.85 13.39
CA ASP A 75 -9.39 6.84 12.94
C ASP A 75 -9.22 6.86 11.41
N ALA A 76 -9.52 5.73 10.75
CA ALA A 76 -9.42 5.59 9.30
C ALA A 76 -10.58 6.24 8.52
N GLU A 77 -11.80 6.24 9.08
CA GLU A 77 -12.99 6.79 8.42
C GLU A 77 -12.83 8.29 8.08
N PRO A 78 -12.34 9.15 8.98
CA PRO A 78 -12.16 10.57 8.69
C PRO A 78 -11.20 10.86 7.53
N VAL A 79 -10.18 10.03 7.30
CA VAL A 79 -9.22 10.19 6.19
C VAL A 79 -9.90 10.07 4.83
N GLY A 80 -11.00 9.32 4.76
CA GLY A 80 -11.79 9.14 3.55
C GLY A 80 -12.88 10.19 3.35
N VAL A 81 -13.33 10.87 4.41
CA VAL A 81 -14.57 11.67 4.38
C VAL A 81 -14.35 13.11 4.83
N VAL A 82 -13.72 13.30 5.99
CA VAL A 82 -13.56 14.62 6.62
C VAL A 82 -12.27 15.31 6.17
N TYR A 83 -11.19 14.54 6.06
CA TYR A 83 -9.86 15.02 5.68
C TYR A 83 -9.33 14.20 4.49
N PRO A 84 -9.95 14.31 3.30
CA PRO A 84 -9.62 13.47 2.16
C PRO A 84 -8.17 13.67 1.72
N VAL A 85 -7.39 12.60 1.75
CA VAL A 85 -6.06 12.54 1.12
C VAL A 85 -6.18 12.51 -0.41
N ASP A 86 -5.09 12.79 -1.12
CA ASP A 86 -5.07 12.84 -2.59
C ASP A 86 -4.85 11.48 -3.23
N ILE A 87 -4.17 10.59 -2.50
CA ILE A 87 -3.86 9.24 -2.95
C ILE A 87 -3.67 8.32 -1.73
N THR A 88 -4.11 7.07 -1.87
CA THR A 88 -3.79 6.01 -0.91
C THR A 88 -2.84 5.01 -1.54
N ILE A 89 -1.77 4.67 -0.84
CA ILE A 89 -0.89 3.56 -1.18
C ILE A 89 -1.15 2.43 -0.20
N ILE A 90 -1.39 1.21 -0.69
CA ILE A 90 -1.36 -0.01 0.14
C ILE A 90 -0.10 -0.78 -0.24
N SER A 91 0.95 -0.65 0.57
CA SER A 91 2.25 -1.25 0.32
C SER A 91 2.98 -1.56 1.64
N PRO A 92 3.33 -2.83 1.91
CA PRO A 92 3.01 -3.99 1.11
C PRO A 92 1.53 -4.39 1.25
N CYS A 93 0.94 -4.87 0.16
CA CYS A 93 -0.40 -5.44 0.09
C CYS A 93 -0.31 -6.97 0.04
N THR A 94 -0.73 -7.61 1.13
CA THR A 94 -0.84 -9.07 1.25
C THR A 94 -1.97 -9.62 0.36
N GLY A 95 -1.91 -10.90 -0.03
CA GLY A 95 -2.98 -11.55 -0.80
C GLY A 95 -4.35 -11.44 -0.10
N ASN A 96 -4.40 -11.61 1.22
CA ASN A 96 -5.62 -11.41 2.01
C ASN A 96 -6.20 -9.98 1.86
N THR A 97 -5.35 -8.95 1.94
CA THR A 97 -5.82 -7.57 1.78
C THR A 97 -6.27 -7.31 0.34
N LEU A 98 -5.55 -7.83 -0.64
CA LEU A 98 -5.89 -7.73 -2.06
C LEU A 98 -7.26 -8.35 -2.34
N SER A 99 -7.52 -9.57 -1.85
CA SER A 99 -8.80 -10.25 -2.04
C SER A 99 -9.94 -9.52 -1.33
N LYS A 100 -9.73 -9.10 -0.08
CA LYS A 100 -10.73 -8.32 0.66
C LYS A 100 -11.08 -7.00 -0.03
N LEU A 101 -10.07 -6.29 -0.55
CA LEU A 101 -10.29 -5.05 -1.30
C LEU A 101 -11.11 -5.29 -2.57
N CYS A 102 -10.76 -6.34 -3.32
CA CYS A 102 -11.49 -6.76 -4.52
C CYS A 102 -12.96 -7.08 -4.23
N ASP A 103 -13.23 -7.72 -3.10
CA ASP A 103 -14.59 -8.10 -2.69
C ASP A 103 -15.34 -6.98 -1.95
N GLY A 104 -14.74 -5.79 -1.81
CA GLY A 104 -15.36 -4.61 -1.18
C GLY A 104 -15.44 -4.66 0.35
N ALA A 105 -14.65 -5.52 0.99
CA ALA A 105 -14.56 -5.59 2.45
C ALA A 105 -13.88 -4.34 3.04
N THR A 106 -14.23 -4.01 4.29
CA THR A 106 -13.80 -2.77 4.99
C THR A 106 -13.46 -3.00 6.45
N ASP A 107 -13.04 -4.22 6.78
CA ASP A 107 -12.84 -4.70 8.16
C ASP A 107 -11.43 -4.37 8.74
N SER A 108 -10.71 -3.46 8.11
CA SER A 108 -9.40 -2.98 8.59
C SER A 108 -9.15 -1.53 8.18
N ALA A 109 -8.28 -0.83 8.91
CA ALA A 109 -7.94 0.56 8.60
C ALA A 109 -7.46 0.78 7.15
N PRO A 110 -6.54 -0.06 6.57
CA PRO A 110 -6.16 0.06 5.16
C PRO A 110 -7.34 -0.01 4.18
N LEU A 111 -8.28 -0.95 4.41
CA LEU A 111 -9.45 -1.12 3.54
C LEU A 111 -10.46 0.02 3.69
N MET A 112 -10.64 0.53 4.92
CA MET A 112 -11.51 1.67 5.19
C MET A 112 -11.01 2.93 4.46
N VAL A 113 -9.71 3.22 4.54
CA VAL A 113 -9.09 4.35 3.83
C VAL A 113 -9.23 4.17 2.31
N ALA A 114 -9.01 2.97 1.78
CA ALA A 114 -9.18 2.70 0.35
C ALA A 114 -10.63 2.90 -0.13
N LYS A 115 -11.62 2.44 0.64
CA LYS A 115 -13.03 2.71 0.35
C LYS A 115 -13.33 4.22 0.32
N GLY A 116 -12.74 4.97 1.26
CA GLY A 116 -12.82 6.43 1.27
C GLY A 116 -12.30 7.07 -0.02
N GLN A 117 -11.18 6.58 -0.56
CA GLN A 117 -10.65 7.05 -1.84
C GLN A 117 -11.60 6.75 -3.00
N PHE A 118 -12.15 5.53 -3.07
CA PHE A 118 -13.09 5.15 -4.11
C PHE A 118 -14.36 6.01 -4.08
N ARG A 119 -14.89 6.31 -2.88
CA ARG A 119 -16.02 7.24 -2.72
C ARG A 119 -15.75 8.60 -3.37
N ASN A 120 -14.51 9.08 -3.27
CA ASN A 120 -14.10 10.38 -3.78
C ASN A 120 -13.54 10.35 -5.21
N ASN A 121 -13.64 9.21 -5.92
CA ASN A 121 -13.04 9.00 -7.23
C ASN A 121 -11.51 9.30 -7.26
N LYS A 122 -10.80 9.02 -6.16
CA LYS A 122 -9.37 9.25 -6.03
C LYS A 122 -8.54 7.96 -6.19
N PRO A 123 -7.25 8.06 -6.57
CA PRO A 123 -6.40 6.92 -6.85
C PRO A 123 -6.05 6.09 -5.60
N VAL A 124 -6.02 4.76 -5.79
CA VAL A 124 -5.44 3.77 -4.88
C VAL A 124 -4.31 3.04 -5.59
N VAL A 125 -3.11 3.11 -5.04
CA VAL A 125 -1.91 2.41 -5.54
C VAL A 125 -1.64 1.17 -4.70
N ILE A 126 -1.37 0.04 -5.34
CA ILE A 126 -1.15 -1.25 -4.69
C ILE A 126 0.28 -1.72 -4.95
N GLY A 127 1.03 -1.98 -3.88
CA GLY A 127 2.31 -2.68 -3.90
C GLY A 127 2.14 -4.13 -3.44
N ILE A 128 1.94 -5.07 -4.38
CA ILE A 128 1.66 -6.48 -4.04
C ILE A 128 2.88 -7.16 -3.39
N ALA A 129 2.65 -7.98 -2.38
CA ALA A 129 3.66 -8.85 -1.78
C ALA A 129 3.01 -10.11 -1.22
N THR A 130 2.85 -11.13 -2.07
CA THR A 130 2.15 -12.37 -1.70
C THR A 130 2.68 -13.58 -2.45
N ASN A 131 2.69 -14.75 -1.81
CA ASN A 131 3.24 -15.98 -2.37
C ASN A 131 2.25 -16.77 -3.25
N ASP A 132 1.00 -16.32 -3.31
CA ASP A 132 -0.12 -16.92 -4.04
C ASP A 132 -0.69 -15.97 -5.11
N GLY A 133 0.09 -14.98 -5.56
CA GLY A 133 -0.32 -13.95 -6.51
C GLY A 133 -0.73 -14.49 -7.88
N LEU A 134 -0.10 -15.57 -8.35
CA LEU A 134 -0.53 -16.35 -9.53
C LEU A 134 -1.38 -17.58 -9.16
N GLY A 135 -1.76 -17.71 -7.89
CA GLY A 135 -2.63 -18.76 -7.35
C GLY A 135 -4.02 -18.21 -7.02
N ILE A 136 -4.47 -18.39 -5.77
CA ILE A 136 -5.82 -17.99 -5.33
C ILE A 136 -6.02 -16.47 -5.46
N SER A 137 -4.98 -15.68 -5.18
CA SER A 137 -5.04 -14.21 -5.28
C SER A 137 -5.07 -13.69 -6.73
N ALA A 138 -4.85 -14.55 -7.74
CA ALA A 138 -4.82 -14.13 -9.15
C ALA A 138 -6.14 -13.55 -9.65
N LYS A 139 -7.28 -14.08 -9.17
CA LYS A 139 -8.61 -13.56 -9.49
C LYS A 139 -8.75 -12.11 -9.03
N SER A 140 -8.35 -11.84 -7.79
CA SER A 140 -8.42 -10.51 -7.19
C SER A 140 -7.46 -9.54 -7.86
N LEU A 141 -6.24 -9.99 -8.21
CA LEU A 141 -5.30 -9.21 -8.99
C LEU A 141 -5.88 -8.82 -10.36
N GLY A 142 -6.41 -9.78 -11.11
CA GLY A 142 -7.00 -9.56 -12.42
C GLY A 142 -8.18 -8.59 -12.40
N ALA A 143 -9.06 -8.70 -11.40
CA ALA A 143 -10.19 -7.79 -11.22
C ALA A 143 -9.74 -6.37 -10.86
N LEU A 144 -8.77 -6.23 -9.96
CA LEU A 144 -8.27 -4.92 -9.55
C LEU A 144 -7.46 -4.21 -10.64
N LEU A 145 -6.77 -4.96 -11.52
CA LEU A 145 -6.06 -4.40 -12.69
C LEU A 145 -6.97 -3.65 -13.67
N THR A 146 -8.27 -3.97 -13.70
CA THR A 146 -9.27 -3.33 -14.57
C THR A 146 -10.17 -2.35 -13.83
N THR A 147 -9.97 -2.19 -12.51
CA THR A 147 -10.81 -1.34 -11.68
C THR A 147 -10.40 0.13 -11.81
N LYS A 148 -11.38 1.01 -12.03
CA LYS A 148 -11.15 2.45 -12.14
C LYS A 148 -10.44 2.98 -10.88
N ASN A 149 -9.45 3.86 -11.08
CA ASN A 149 -8.64 4.49 -10.04
C ASN A 149 -7.79 3.52 -9.20
N VAL A 150 -7.64 2.27 -9.64
CA VAL A 150 -6.69 1.33 -9.04
C VAL A 150 -5.45 1.24 -9.92
N TYR A 151 -4.29 1.40 -9.29
CA TYR A 151 -2.98 1.39 -9.94
C TYR A 151 -2.05 0.45 -9.18
N PHE A 152 -1.03 -0.06 -9.86
CA PHE A 152 -0.08 -1.01 -9.28
C PHE A 152 1.34 -0.49 -9.39
N ILE A 153 2.09 -0.63 -8.30
CA ILE A 153 3.55 -0.54 -8.36
C ILE A 153 4.01 -1.73 -9.20
N PRO A 154 4.82 -1.52 -10.25
CA PRO A 154 5.23 -2.60 -11.14
C PRO A 154 5.78 -3.80 -10.37
N PHE A 155 5.44 -5.00 -10.81
CA PHE A 155 5.67 -6.23 -10.05
C PHE A 155 6.07 -7.39 -10.96
N GLY A 156 6.52 -8.47 -10.34
CA GLY A 156 6.97 -9.69 -11.01
C GLY A 156 7.16 -10.84 -10.02
N GLN A 157 7.49 -12.02 -10.54
CA GLN A 157 7.87 -13.15 -9.70
C GLN A 157 9.23 -12.88 -9.05
N ASP A 158 9.32 -12.98 -7.73
CA ASP A 158 10.55 -12.75 -6.97
C ASP A 158 11.42 -14.01 -6.83
N ASP A 159 10.80 -15.20 -6.83
CA ASP A 159 11.50 -16.48 -6.85
C ASP A 159 10.66 -17.53 -7.55
N TYR A 160 10.73 -17.56 -8.89
CA TYR A 160 9.92 -18.48 -9.70
C TYR A 160 10.27 -19.96 -9.49
N LYS A 161 11.43 -20.28 -8.92
CA LYS A 161 11.86 -21.67 -8.67
C LYS A 161 11.25 -22.21 -7.38
N ASN A 162 11.40 -21.47 -6.28
CA ASN A 162 10.96 -21.93 -4.97
C ASN A 162 9.54 -21.47 -4.63
N LYS A 163 9.08 -20.37 -5.23
CA LYS A 163 7.75 -19.77 -4.99
C LYS A 163 7.10 -19.39 -6.32
N PRO A 164 6.76 -20.37 -7.18
CA PRO A 164 6.30 -20.12 -8.55
C PRO A 164 5.07 -19.21 -8.65
N ASN A 165 4.22 -19.16 -7.62
CA ASN A 165 3.04 -18.30 -7.60
C ASN A 165 3.26 -16.93 -6.94
N SER A 166 4.47 -16.65 -6.44
CA SER A 166 4.76 -15.44 -5.70
C SER A 166 4.90 -14.24 -6.61
N LEU A 167 4.31 -13.12 -6.20
CA LEU A 167 4.43 -11.82 -6.85
C LEU A 167 4.81 -10.75 -5.83
N VAL A 168 5.82 -9.98 -6.16
CA VAL A 168 6.31 -8.87 -5.33
C VAL A 168 6.52 -7.63 -6.19
N SER A 169 6.06 -6.48 -5.70
CA SER A 169 6.30 -5.19 -6.34
C SER A 169 7.76 -4.75 -6.21
N LYS A 170 8.24 -4.07 -7.24
CA LYS A 170 9.47 -3.26 -7.22
C LYS A 170 9.22 -1.99 -6.43
N PHE A 171 9.34 -2.07 -5.10
CA PHE A 171 8.99 -1.00 -4.18
C PHE A 171 9.73 0.32 -4.48
N GLU A 172 10.92 0.29 -5.08
CA GLU A 172 11.64 1.46 -5.57
C GLU A 172 10.86 2.29 -6.62
N LEU A 173 9.85 1.69 -7.25
CA LEU A 173 8.95 2.37 -8.19
C LEU A 173 7.71 2.96 -7.50
N THR A 174 7.66 3.03 -6.16
CA THR A 174 6.54 3.62 -5.41
C THR A 174 6.30 5.08 -5.82
N LEU A 175 7.35 5.93 -5.79
CA LEU A 175 7.24 7.33 -6.15
C LEU A 175 6.82 7.53 -7.62
N PRO A 176 7.49 6.91 -8.62
CA PRO A 176 7.04 6.98 -10.01
C PRO A 176 5.58 6.54 -10.21
N THR A 177 5.15 5.46 -9.54
CA THR A 177 3.77 4.96 -9.63
C THR A 177 2.78 5.96 -9.05
N LEU A 178 3.08 6.55 -7.89
CA LEU A 178 2.27 7.58 -7.25
C LEU A 178 2.08 8.77 -8.20
N VAL A 179 3.17 9.28 -8.78
CA VAL A 179 3.13 10.42 -9.72
C VAL A 179 2.25 10.12 -10.93
N SER A 180 2.40 8.94 -11.56
CA SER A 180 1.55 8.53 -12.68
C SER A 180 0.08 8.37 -12.26
N ALA A 181 -0.19 7.81 -11.08
CA ALA A 181 -1.54 7.58 -10.57
C ALA A 181 -2.29 8.90 -10.26
N LEU A 182 -1.59 9.93 -9.75
CA LEU A 182 -2.15 11.28 -9.59
C LEU A 182 -2.58 11.90 -10.92
N GLN A 183 -1.95 11.51 -12.03
CA GLN A 183 -2.32 11.91 -13.39
C GLN A 183 -3.37 10.98 -14.02
N GLY A 184 -3.92 10.04 -13.26
CA GLY A 184 -4.92 9.08 -13.74
C GLY A 184 -4.34 7.94 -14.58
N SER A 185 -3.03 7.72 -14.55
CA SER A 185 -2.33 6.78 -15.44
C SER A 185 -1.59 5.67 -14.68
N GLN A 186 -1.62 4.46 -15.25
CA GLN A 186 -0.78 3.35 -14.80
C GLN A 186 0.62 3.52 -15.37
N ILE A 187 1.64 3.53 -14.52
CA ILE A 187 3.05 3.50 -14.97
C ILE A 187 3.33 2.22 -15.76
N GLN A 188 4.13 2.34 -16.81
CA GLN A 188 4.56 1.24 -17.66
C GLN A 188 6.10 1.13 -17.70
N PRO A 189 6.66 -0.09 -17.86
CA PRO A 189 5.95 -1.37 -17.87
C PRO A 189 5.46 -1.78 -16.47
N ILE A 190 4.22 -2.26 -16.37
CA ILE A 190 3.67 -2.80 -15.10
C ILE A 190 4.26 -4.17 -14.74
N LEU A 191 4.54 -5.02 -15.72
CA LEU A 191 5.18 -6.32 -15.51
C LEU A 191 6.69 -6.20 -15.63
N THR A 192 7.39 -6.70 -14.63
CA THR A 192 8.85 -6.59 -14.54
C THR A 192 9.49 -7.94 -14.25
N ARG A 193 10.78 -8.08 -14.62
CA ARG A 193 11.62 -9.16 -14.09
C ARG A 193 12.24 -8.66 -12.79
N ASN A 194 11.91 -9.32 -11.69
CA ASN A 194 12.59 -9.14 -10.40
C ASN A 194 13.86 -9.98 -10.34
#